data_AF-A0A8K0ACQ2-F1
#
_entry.id   AF-A0A8K0ACQ2-F1
#
_cell.length_a   1.000
_cell.length_b   1.000
_cell.length_c   1.000
_cell.angle_alpha   90.00
_cell.angle_beta   90.00
_cell.angle_gamma   90.00
#
_symmetry.space_group_name_H-M   'P 1'
#
loop_
_entity.id
_entity.type
_entity.pdbx_description
1 polymer ?
#
loop_
_entity_poly.entity_id
_entity_poly.type
_entity_poly.pdbx_seq_one_letter_code
_entity_poly.pdbx_strand_id
1 'polypeptide(L)'
;MGLAEAIHPTLRTIDYKQPMVKLVFIGGSLLFFAAVFVVSALASYAIKTYRNFRAREKVFWNLAVVRALYGVFCTVMGSWAIWWDEVAIQDVAHATTPTGFVTIYVTVGFFLFETIASTTSDLVFGKFNPLLNAHHFVSLLDVQILEQDE
;
A
#
# COMPACT_ATOMS: atom_id res chain seq x y z
N MET A 1 17.16 -15.79 0.12
CA MET A 1 17.45 -14.33 0.19
C MET A 1 16.17 -13.56 -0.05
N GLY A 2 15.93 -12.47 0.68
CA GLY A 2 14.74 -11.66 0.54
C GLY A 2 14.70 -10.85 -0.76
N LEU A 3 13.50 -10.55 -1.25
CA LEU A 3 13.31 -9.77 -2.50
C LEU A 3 13.86 -8.35 -2.36
N ALA A 4 13.67 -7.71 -1.21
CA ALA A 4 14.20 -6.37 -0.97
C ALA A 4 15.73 -6.33 -1.13
N GLU A 5 16.41 -7.35 -0.62
CA GLU A 5 17.86 -7.48 -0.74
C GLU A 5 18.31 -7.74 -2.19
N ALA A 6 17.49 -8.45 -2.96
CA ALA A 6 17.73 -8.69 -4.38
C ALA A 6 17.52 -7.44 -5.24
N ILE A 7 16.63 -6.53 -4.83
CA ILE A 7 16.37 -5.26 -5.53
C ILE A 7 17.53 -4.29 -5.34
N HIS A 8 18.00 -4.10 -4.09
CA HIS A 8 19.12 -3.21 -3.83
C HIS A 8 19.89 -3.61 -2.56
N PRO A 9 21.24 -3.74 -2.61
CA PRO A 9 22.02 -4.25 -1.48
C PRO A 9 21.93 -3.39 -0.22
N THR A 10 21.71 -2.07 -0.36
CA THR A 10 21.51 -1.16 0.78
C THR A 10 20.27 -1.49 1.61
N LEU A 11 19.24 -2.10 1.02
CA LEU A 11 18.03 -2.49 1.75
C LEU A 11 18.31 -3.59 2.80
N ARG A 12 19.45 -4.28 2.69
CA ARG A 12 19.89 -5.26 3.69
C ARG A 12 20.45 -4.63 4.96
N THR A 13 21.04 -3.44 4.84
CA THR A 13 21.79 -2.80 5.94
C THR A 13 20.98 -1.75 6.69
N ILE A 14 19.74 -1.50 6.27
CA ILE A 14 18.86 -0.54 6.91
C ILE A 14 18.33 -1.11 8.22
N ASP A 15 18.37 -0.28 9.27
CA ASP A 15 17.65 -0.56 10.51
C ASP A 15 16.18 -0.15 10.37
N TYR A 16 15.33 -1.13 10.06
CA TYR A 16 13.90 -0.91 9.90
C TYR A 16 13.18 -0.58 11.22
N LYS A 17 13.78 -0.87 12.39
CA LYS A 17 13.18 -0.52 13.69
C LYS A 17 13.24 0.99 13.96
N GLN A 18 14.13 1.72 13.28
CA GLN A 18 14.27 3.16 13.48
C GLN A 18 13.01 3.93 13.06
N PRO A 19 12.43 4.80 13.92
CA PRO A 19 11.19 5.52 13.60
C PRO A 19 11.25 6.35 12.32
N MET A 20 12.41 6.98 12.04
CA MET A 20 12.59 7.77 10.83
C MET A 20 12.53 6.91 9.57
N VAL A 21 13.09 5.69 9.60
CA VAL A 21 13.03 4.75 8.48
C VAL A 21 11.58 4.34 8.22
N LYS A 22 10.83 3.98 9.28
CA LYS A 22 9.40 3.68 9.19
C LYS A 22 8.64 4.81 8.50
N LEU A 23 8.83 6.06 8.96
CA LEU A 23 8.18 7.24 8.39
C LEU A 23 8.56 7.48 6.92
N VAL A 24 9.82 7.29 6.54
CA VAL A 24 10.27 7.46 5.15
C VAL A 24 9.62 6.43 4.23
N PHE A 25 9.57 5.15 4.62
CA PHE A 25 8.93 4.12 3.81
C PHE A 25 7.41 4.30 3.72
N ILE A 26 6.75 4.58 4.85
CA ILE A 26 5.30 4.80 4.90
C ILE A 26 4.91 6.06 4.14
N GLY A 27 5.60 7.18 4.39
CA GLY A 27 5.35 8.44 3.71
C GLY A 27 5.70 8.38 2.22
N GLY A 28 6.81 7.73 1.88
CA GLY A 28 7.23 7.52 0.49
C GLY A 28 6.23 6.68 -0.30
N SER A 29 5.71 5.60 0.29
CA SER A 29 4.68 4.77 -0.36
C SER A 29 3.34 5.50 -0.49
N LEU A 30 2.91 6.28 0.52
CA LEU A 30 1.74 7.15 0.42
C LEU A 30 1.87 8.13 -0.76
N LEU A 31 3.00 8.81 -0.86
CA LEU A 31 3.26 9.75 -1.96
C LEU A 31 3.34 9.05 -3.31
N PHE A 32 3.93 7.86 -3.37
CA PHE A 32 3.97 7.04 -4.57
C PHE A 32 2.56 6.68 -5.06
N PHE A 33 1.69 6.16 -4.20
CA PHE A 33 0.32 5.81 -4.59
C PHE A 33 -0.53 7.04 -4.94
N ALA A 34 -0.31 8.18 -4.28
CA ALA A 34 -0.91 9.45 -4.66
C ALA A 34 -0.45 9.90 -6.06
N ALA A 35 0.84 9.77 -6.38
CA ALA A 35 1.37 10.06 -7.70
C ALA A 35 0.78 9.12 -8.76
N VAL A 36 0.69 7.81 -8.48
CA VAL A 36 0.03 6.83 -9.38
C VAL A 36 -1.42 7.22 -9.61
N PHE A 37 -2.15 7.64 -8.58
CA PHE A 37 -3.53 8.11 -8.72
C PHE A 37 -3.62 9.29 -9.69
N VAL A 38 -2.78 10.32 -9.54
CA VAL A 38 -2.75 11.49 -10.43
C VAL A 38 -2.36 11.11 -11.85
N VAL A 39 -1.30 10.32 -12.03
CA VAL A 39 -0.85 9.85 -13.34
C VAL A 39 -1.93 9.00 -14.01
N SER A 40 -2.62 8.13 -13.27
CA SER A 40 -3.72 7.32 -13.78
C SER A 40 -4.88 8.19 -14.26
N ALA A 41 -5.17 9.29 -13.56
CA ALA A 41 -6.19 10.25 -13.98
C ALA A 41 -5.82 10.92 -15.29
N LEU A 42 -4.59 11.43 -15.39
CA LEU A 42 -4.05 12.10 -16.58
C LEU A 42 -4.03 11.15 -17.79
N ALA A 43 -3.53 9.92 -17.60
CA ALA A 43 -3.50 8.91 -18.64
C ALA A 43 -4.93 8.50 -19.07
N SER A 44 -5.85 8.35 -18.12
CA SER A 44 -7.22 7.94 -18.41
C SER A 44 -8.01 8.99 -19.19
N TYR A 45 -7.61 10.27 -19.18
CA TYR A 45 -8.24 11.29 -20.04
C TYR A 45 -8.14 11.00 -21.55
N ALA A 46 -7.17 10.18 -21.98
CA ALA A 46 -7.10 9.70 -23.36
C ALA A 46 -8.24 8.72 -23.71
N ILE A 47 -8.90 8.12 -22.71
CA ILE A 47 -9.96 7.13 -22.90
C ILE A 47 -11.32 7.83 -23.00
N LYS A 48 -12.02 7.64 -24.13
CA LYS A 48 -13.34 8.23 -24.37
C LYS A 48 -14.37 7.88 -23.28
N THR A 49 -14.36 6.65 -22.80
CA THR A 49 -15.21 6.18 -21.70
C THR A 49 -14.97 6.97 -20.42
N TYR A 50 -13.71 7.14 -20.03
CA TYR A 50 -13.33 7.88 -18.81
C TYR A 50 -13.78 9.34 -18.88
N ARG A 51 -13.65 10.00 -20.04
CA ARG A 51 -14.08 11.39 -20.21
C ARG A 51 -15.56 11.61 -19.90
N ASN A 52 -16.40 10.64 -20.27
CA ASN A 52 -17.85 10.69 -20.08
C ASN A 52 -18.32 10.32 -18.67
N PHE A 53 -17.43 9.80 -17.81
CA PHE A 53 -17.77 9.50 -16.43
C PHE A 53 -18.04 10.75 -15.61
N ARG A 54 -18.95 10.60 -14.65
CA ARG A 54 -19.17 11.58 -13.57
C ARG A 54 -17.92 11.68 -12.71
N ALA A 55 -17.74 12.81 -12.02
CA ALA A 55 -16.56 13.07 -11.19
C ALA A 55 -16.31 11.94 -10.17
N ARG A 56 -17.37 11.41 -9.54
CA ARG A 56 -17.27 10.29 -8.60
C ARG A 56 -16.74 9.01 -9.26
N GLU A 57 -17.29 8.66 -10.42
CA GLU A 57 -16.89 7.46 -11.18
C GLU A 57 -15.42 7.54 -11.62
N LYS A 58 -14.93 8.73 -11.97
CA LYS A 58 -13.51 8.97 -12.27
C LYS A 58 -12.59 8.70 -11.08
N VAL A 59 -13.02 9.10 -9.87
CA VAL A 59 -12.26 8.80 -8.63
C VAL A 59 -12.21 7.29 -8.38
N PHE A 60 -13.35 6.60 -8.48
CA PHE A 60 -13.39 5.14 -8.30
C PHE A 60 -12.57 4.39 -9.35
N TRP A 61 -12.59 4.86 -10.60
CA TRP A 61 -11.77 4.31 -11.68
C TRP A 61 -10.27 4.40 -11.34
N ASN A 62 -9.81 5.58 -10.93
CA ASN A 62 -8.41 5.78 -10.58
C ASN A 62 -8.01 5.00 -9.31
N LEU A 63 -8.90 4.91 -8.32
CA LEU A 63 -8.69 4.05 -7.14
C LEU A 63 -8.58 2.58 -7.53
N ALA A 64 -9.38 2.10 -8.49
CA ALA A 64 -9.28 0.74 -8.98
C ALA A 64 -7.91 0.45 -9.63
N VAL A 65 -7.35 1.41 -10.39
CA VAL A 65 -6.00 1.30 -10.95
C VAL A 65 -4.95 1.20 -9.85
N VAL A 66 -5.02 2.07 -8.85
CA VAL A 66 -4.07 2.07 -7.71
C VAL A 66 -4.16 0.76 -6.92
N ARG A 67 -5.37 0.26 -6.64
CA ARG A 67 -5.59 -1.05 -6.00
C ARG A 67 -5.04 -2.20 -6.81
N ALA A 68 -5.22 -2.18 -8.14
CA ALA A 68 -4.69 -3.22 -9.01
C ALA A 68 -3.16 -3.24 -8.97
N LEU A 69 -2.51 -2.06 -9.00
CA LEU A 69 -1.06 -1.96 -8.86
C LEU A 69 -0.57 -2.51 -7.51
N TYR A 70 -1.24 -2.15 -6.42
CA TYR A 70 -0.93 -2.68 -5.10
C TYR A 70 -1.14 -4.21 -5.02
N GLY A 71 -2.20 -4.73 -5.63
CA GLY A 71 -2.45 -6.17 -5.74
C GLY A 71 -1.34 -6.92 -6.49
N VAL A 72 -0.81 -6.34 -7.57
CA VAL A 72 0.38 -6.86 -8.27
C VAL A 72 1.60 -6.86 -7.34
N PHE A 73 1.83 -5.76 -6.62
CA PHE A 73 2.91 -5.68 -5.62
C PHE A 73 2.80 -6.82 -4.59
N CYS A 74 1.63 -6.99 -3.95
CA CYS A 74 1.42 -8.06 -2.97
C CYS A 74 1.60 -9.45 -3.57
N THR A 75 1.15 -9.65 -4.80
CA THR A 75 1.32 -10.94 -5.51
C THR A 75 2.79 -11.23 -5.71
N VAL A 76 3.59 -10.26 -6.16
CA VAL A 76 5.04 -10.42 -6.36
C VAL A 76 5.75 -10.67 -5.03
N MET A 77 5.50 -9.84 -4.01
CA MET A 77 6.14 -9.99 -2.69
C MET A 77 5.78 -11.32 -2.03
N GLY A 78 4.50 -11.69 -2.04
CA GLY A 78 4.01 -12.94 -1.47
C GLY A 78 4.51 -14.17 -2.23
N SER A 79 4.53 -14.10 -3.57
CA SER A 79 5.11 -15.17 -4.39
C SER A 79 6.58 -15.37 -4.05
N TRP A 80 7.36 -14.29 -3.98
CA TRP A 80 8.76 -14.40 -3.61
C TRP A 80 8.94 -14.99 -2.21
N ALA A 81 8.15 -14.53 -1.25
CA ALA A 81 8.19 -15.03 0.12
C ALA A 81 7.94 -16.55 0.21
N ILE A 82 7.01 -17.07 -0.59
CA ILE A 82 6.66 -18.51 -0.60
C ILE A 82 7.75 -19.37 -1.24
N TRP A 83 8.31 -18.93 -2.37
CA TRP A 83 9.14 -19.80 -3.21
C TRP A 83 10.65 -19.56 -3.09
N TRP A 84 11.08 -18.37 -2.64
CA TRP A 84 12.50 -17.95 -2.69
C TRP A 84 13.04 -17.32 -1.39
N ASP A 85 12.18 -16.91 -0.47
CA ASP A 85 12.63 -16.31 0.80
C ASP A 85 12.84 -17.38 1.89
N GLU A 86 14.02 -17.98 1.86
CA GLU A 86 14.47 -18.95 2.88
C GLU A 86 14.41 -18.41 4.32
N VAL A 87 14.54 -17.09 4.51
CA VAL A 87 14.54 -16.46 5.83
C VAL A 87 13.11 -16.25 6.31
N ALA A 88 12.21 -15.82 5.43
CA ALA A 88 10.78 -15.71 5.75
C ALA A 88 10.16 -17.08 6.08
N ILE A 89 10.65 -18.17 5.49
CA ILE A 89 10.22 -19.54 5.83
C ILE A 89 10.64 -19.95 7.25
N GLN A 90 11.75 -19.41 7.77
CA GLN A 90 12.25 -19.70 9.12
C GLN A 90 11.66 -18.76 10.18
N ASP A 91 11.32 -17.52 9.79
CA ASP A 91 10.66 -16.51 10.63
C ASP A 91 9.31 -16.07 10.03
N VAL A 92 8.39 -17.03 9.89
CA VAL A 92 7.07 -16.79 9.31
C VAL A 92 6.21 -15.93 10.25
N ALA A 93 6.36 -16.13 11.56
CA ALA A 93 5.48 -15.54 12.58
C ALA A 93 5.74 -14.03 12.78
N HIS A 94 7.01 -13.61 12.77
CA HIS A 94 7.36 -12.21 13.02
C HIS A 94 7.75 -11.44 11.75
N ALA A 95 8.01 -12.15 10.64
CA ALA A 95 8.38 -11.56 9.36
C ALA A 95 9.48 -10.50 9.49
N THR A 96 10.46 -10.70 10.38
CA THR A 96 11.52 -9.72 10.70
C THR A 96 12.61 -9.64 9.63
N THR A 97 12.26 -10.01 8.39
CA THR A 97 13.13 -9.90 7.24
C THR A 97 13.02 -8.50 6.63
N PRO A 98 14.08 -7.98 5.98
CA PRO A 98 14.00 -6.73 5.21
C PRO A 98 12.82 -6.71 4.22
N THR A 99 12.55 -7.85 3.56
CA THR A 99 11.39 -8.02 2.68
C THR A 99 10.07 -7.88 3.44
N GLY A 100 9.95 -8.47 4.63
CA GLY A 100 8.79 -8.34 5.50
C GLY A 100 8.55 -6.90 5.94
N PHE A 101 9.58 -6.22 6.45
CA PHE A 101 9.48 -4.81 6.85
C PHE A 101 9.09 -3.89 5.69
N VAL A 102 9.72 -4.03 4.52
CA VAL A 102 9.35 -3.24 3.34
C VAL A 102 7.90 -3.50 2.93
N THR A 103 7.47 -4.77 2.92
CA THR A 103 6.09 -5.14 2.58
C THR A 103 5.10 -4.48 3.54
N ILE A 104 5.37 -4.54 4.85
CA ILE A 104 4.51 -3.95 5.90
C ILE A 104 4.46 -2.43 5.72
N TYR A 105 5.60 -1.73 5.58
CA TYR A 105 5.60 -0.27 5.50
C TYR A 105 4.94 0.25 4.21
N VAL A 106 5.13 -0.43 3.08
CA VAL A 106 4.43 -0.11 1.83
C VAL A 106 2.93 -0.36 1.96
N THR A 107 2.53 -1.45 2.62
CA THR A 107 1.13 -1.79 2.90
C THR A 107 0.45 -0.71 3.74
N VAL A 108 1.10 -0.26 4.82
CA VAL A 108 0.59 0.83 5.66
C VAL A 108 0.42 2.11 4.86
N GLY A 109 1.43 2.51 4.08
CA GLY A 109 1.32 3.73 3.27
C GLY A 109 0.24 3.65 2.19
N PHE A 110 0.04 2.47 1.58
CA PHE A 110 -1.07 2.20 0.67
C PHE A 110 -2.42 2.40 1.35
N PHE A 111 -2.65 1.77 2.50
CA PHE A 111 -3.93 1.89 3.22
C PHE A 111 -4.17 3.30 3.74
N LEU A 112 -3.13 4.03 4.16
CA LEU A 112 -3.25 5.44 4.54
C LEU A 112 -3.73 6.28 3.35
N PHE A 113 -3.10 6.10 2.18
CA PHE A 113 -3.55 6.74 0.95
C PHE A 113 -5.02 6.40 0.64
N GLU A 114 -5.38 5.11 0.70
CA GLU A 114 -6.72 4.64 0.37
C GLU A 114 -7.78 5.18 1.32
N THR A 115 -7.51 5.21 2.62
CA THR A 115 -8.42 5.77 3.63
C THR A 115 -8.60 7.27 3.44
N ILE A 116 -7.52 8.02 3.19
CA ILE A 116 -7.60 9.47 2.91
C ILE A 116 -8.42 9.72 1.64
N ALA A 117 -8.14 9.00 0.56
CA ALA A 117 -8.82 9.16 -0.72
C ALA A 117 -10.32 8.80 -0.65
N SER A 118 -10.65 7.70 0.04
CA SER A 118 -12.03 7.23 0.20
C SER A 118 -12.83 8.17 1.11
N THR A 119 -12.27 8.60 2.24
CA THR A 119 -12.90 9.56 3.14
C THR A 119 -13.12 10.91 2.46
N THR A 120 -12.12 11.40 1.73
CA THR A 120 -12.23 12.66 0.97
C THR A 120 -13.32 12.56 -0.10
N SER A 121 -13.38 11.44 -0.84
CA SER A 121 -14.43 11.18 -1.82
C SER A 121 -15.82 11.19 -1.16
N ASP A 122 -15.98 10.52 -0.03
CA ASP A 122 -17.26 10.46 0.68
C ASP A 122 -17.72 11.84 1.19
N LEU A 123 -16.80 12.66 1.69
CA LEU A 123 -17.06 14.04 2.11
C LEU A 123 -17.46 14.93 0.93
N VAL A 124 -16.74 14.83 -0.20
CA VAL A 124 -16.99 15.65 -1.39
C VAL A 124 -18.31 15.27 -2.09
N PHE A 125 -18.65 13.98 -2.15
CA PHE A 125 -19.85 13.50 -2.83
C PHE A 125 -21.05 13.25 -1.91
N GLY A 126 -20.91 13.50 -0.59
CA GLY A 126 -21.98 13.39 0.40
C GLY A 126 -22.60 11.99 0.52
N LYS A 127 -21.85 10.93 0.18
CA LYS A 127 -22.31 9.53 0.21
C LYS A 127 -21.36 8.70 1.06
N PHE A 128 -21.40 8.93 2.36
CA PHE A 128 -20.62 8.19 3.34
C PHE A 128 -20.94 6.69 3.28
N ASN A 129 -19.94 5.86 3.03
CA ASN A 129 -20.06 4.41 3.14
C ASN A 129 -19.38 3.94 4.44
N PRO A 130 -20.12 3.87 5.57
CA PRO A 130 -19.55 3.56 6.88
C PRO A 130 -18.87 2.19 6.91
N LEU A 131 -19.39 1.20 6.19
CA LEU A 131 -18.84 -0.15 6.17
C LEU A 131 -17.50 -0.21 5.43
N LEU A 132 -17.40 0.50 4.31
CA LEU A 132 -16.16 0.58 3.52
C LEU A 132 -15.08 1.31 4.32
N ASN A 133 -15.42 2.45 4.92
CA ASN A 133 -14.46 3.20 5.74
C ASN A 133 -14.05 2.40 6.98
N ALA A 134 -14.99 1.73 7.67
CA ALA A 134 -14.67 0.88 8.81
C ALA A 134 -13.73 -0.27 8.44
N HIS A 135 -13.93 -0.93 7.29
CA HIS A 135 -13.05 -1.98 6.81
C HIS A 135 -11.60 -1.47 6.60
N HIS A 136 -11.43 -0.32 5.94
CA HIS A 136 -10.10 0.26 5.72
C HIS A 136 -9.46 0.78 7.02
N PHE A 137 -10.24 1.30 7.97
CA PHE A 137 -9.74 1.66 9.29
C PHE A 137 -9.28 0.44 10.09
N VAL A 138 -10.02 -0.67 10.04
CA VAL A 138 -9.59 -1.93 10.67
C VAL A 138 -8.28 -2.42 10.04
N SER A 139 -8.15 -2.39 8.71
CA SER A 139 -6.90 -2.76 8.03
C SER A 139 -5.70 -1.88 8.40
N LEU A 140 -5.92 -0.62 8.79
CA LEU A 140 -4.88 0.26 9.33
C LEU A 140 -4.53 -0.06 10.78
N LEU A 141 -5.53 -0.41 11.61
CA LEU A 141 -5.36 -0.66 13.03
C LEU A 141 -4.82 -2.07 13.33
N ASP A 142 -5.14 -3.07 12.52
CA ASP A 142 -4.58 -4.43 12.67
C ASP A 142 -3.05 -4.43 12.61
N VAL A 143 -2.44 -3.48 11.89
CA VAL A 143 -0.98 -3.33 11.86
C VAL A 143 -0.41 -2.82 13.18
N GLN A 144 -1.19 -2.09 13.99
CA GLN A 144 -0.73 -1.56 15.29
C GLN A 144 -0.82 -2.57 16.44
N ILE A 145 -1.68 -3.59 16.33
CA ILE A 145 -1.88 -4.59 17.40
C ILE A 145 -0.68 -5.54 17.51
N LEU A 146 0.09 -5.73 16.43
CA LEU A 146 1.31 -6.54 16.44
C LEU A 146 2.53 -5.84 17.06
N GLU A 147 2.43 -4.55 17.40
CA GLU A 147 3.52 -3.74 17.97
C GLU A 147 3.43 -3.59 19.51
N GLN A 148 2.46 -4.25 20.16
CA GLN A 148 2.22 -4.12 21.62
C GLN A 148 2.76 -5.27 22.48
N ASP A 149 3.38 -6.30 21.89
CA ASP A 149 3.94 -7.47 22.62
C ASP A 149 5.49 -7.51 22.60
N GLU A 150 6.19 -6.37 22.61
CA GLU A 150 7.62 -6.26 23.02
C GLU A 150 7.76 -5.52 24.36
#